data_AF-A0A355UEP3-F1
#
_entry.id   AF-A0A355UEP3-F1
#
_cell.length_a   1.000
_cell.length_b   1.000
_cell.length_c   1.000
_cell.angle_alpha   90.00
_cell.angle_beta   90.00
_cell.angle_gamma   90.00
#
_symmetry.space_group_name_H-M   'P 1'
#
loop_
_entity.id
_entity.type
_entity.pdbx_description
1 polymer ?
#
loop_
_entity_poly.entity_id
_entity_poly.type
_entity_poly.pdbx_seq_one_letter_code
_entity_poly.pdbx_strand_id
1 'polypeptide(L)'
;VVNIGFSLDIGDVSGDIDGNERQNVFRKMWSRFDFDNKEQEQFFQNQRKDMEKLLTAAQDGTPIRIWKSNAPYSICGFYFVCNLLRNINCNISIVSLPEYKKVSDNEIVTYSHWGEVDAGRLYQFLPLEKELSQIEKKIVSDNWHELMEENAPLRAI
;
A
#
# COMPACT_ATOMS: atom_id res chain seq x y z
N VAL A 1 -3.98 -2.36 12.70
CA VAL A 1 -3.47 -1.56 11.57
C VAL A 1 -2.08 -2.09 11.24
N VAL A 2 -1.81 -2.31 9.97
CA VAL A 2 -0.50 -2.74 9.44
C VAL A 2 -0.02 -1.70 8.44
N ASN A 3 1.29 -1.57 8.26
CA ASN A 3 1.87 -0.70 7.25
C ASN A 3 2.53 -1.55 6.16
N ILE A 4 2.15 -1.32 4.89
CA ILE A 4 2.79 -1.91 3.72
C ILE A 4 3.67 -0.82 3.10
N GLY A 5 4.85 -0.62 3.70
CA GLY A 5 5.70 0.55 3.52
C GLY A 5 6.93 0.29 2.66
N PHE A 6 6.78 -0.51 1.60
CA PHE A 6 7.91 -1.00 0.80
C PHE A 6 8.35 -0.06 -0.34
N SER A 7 7.79 1.16 -0.43
CA SER A 7 8.09 2.13 -1.50
C SER A 7 8.07 1.49 -2.89
N LEU A 8 6.97 0.77 -3.17
CA LEU A 8 6.80 -0.08 -4.36
C LEU A 8 6.65 0.71 -5.66
N ASP A 9 6.51 2.02 -5.56
CA ASP A 9 6.58 2.97 -6.65
C ASP A 9 8.01 3.26 -7.12
N ILE A 10 9.04 2.82 -6.38
CA ILE A 10 10.45 3.11 -6.69
C ILE A 10 11.26 1.81 -6.77
N GLY A 11 12.03 1.68 -7.84
CA GLY A 11 13.01 0.63 -8.05
C GLY A 11 12.42 -0.77 -8.25
N ASP A 12 13.27 -1.77 -8.05
CA ASP A 12 13.02 -3.17 -8.36
C ASP A 12 11.95 -3.81 -7.46
N VAL A 13 10.90 -4.35 -8.07
CA VAL A 13 9.82 -5.10 -7.39
C VAL A 13 9.62 -6.50 -7.98
N SER A 14 10.56 -6.96 -8.82
CA SER A 14 10.44 -8.24 -9.54
C SER A 14 10.63 -9.48 -8.65
N GLY A 15 11.30 -9.31 -7.50
CA GLY A 15 11.54 -10.35 -6.52
C GLY A 15 10.60 -10.29 -5.31
N ASP A 16 10.97 -11.02 -4.25
CA ASP A 16 10.25 -10.99 -2.98
C ASP A 16 10.28 -9.60 -2.34
N ILE A 17 9.24 -9.29 -1.56
CA ILE A 17 9.01 -7.97 -0.96
C ILE A 17 10.09 -7.54 0.05
N ASP A 18 10.87 -8.50 0.53
CA ASP A 18 12.02 -8.30 1.41
C ASP A 18 13.29 -9.01 0.88
N GLY A 19 13.24 -9.44 -0.39
CA GLY A 19 14.35 -10.07 -1.10
C GLY A 19 15.51 -9.13 -1.38
N ASN A 20 16.60 -9.67 -1.94
CA ASN A 20 17.83 -8.92 -2.17
C ASN A 20 17.63 -7.71 -3.09
N GLU A 21 16.79 -7.85 -4.10
CA GLU A 21 16.39 -6.83 -5.07
C GLU A 21 15.77 -5.66 -4.31
N ARG A 22 14.79 -5.94 -3.45
CA ARG A 22 14.09 -4.91 -2.69
C ARG A 22 15.00 -4.24 -1.67
N GLN A 23 15.80 -5.02 -0.95
CA GLN A 23 16.80 -4.50 -0.02
C GLN A 23 17.83 -3.61 -0.71
N ASN A 24 18.27 -3.96 -1.92
CA ASN A 24 19.20 -3.15 -2.71
C ASN A 24 18.63 -1.76 -3.04
N VAL A 25 17.32 -1.66 -3.32
CA VAL A 25 16.72 -0.34 -3.57
C VAL A 25 16.75 0.51 -2.31
N PHE A 26 16.37 -0.04 -1.16
CA PHE A 26 16.41 0.68 0.11
C PHE A 26 17.83 1.07 0.53
N ARG A 27 18.82 0.19 0.35
CA ARG A 27 20.24 0.54 0.54
C ARG A 27 20.66 1.75 -0.28
N LYS A 28 20.18 1.87 -1.53
CA LYS A 28 20.43 3.05 -2.37
C LYS A 28 19.67 4.28 -1.86
N MET A 29 18.40 4.15 -1.49
CA MET A 29 17.60 5.27 -0.94
C MET A 29 18.21 5.82 0.35
N TRP A 30 18.67 4.92 1.23
CA TRP A 30 19.25 5.27 2.52
C TRP A 30 20.72 5.66 2.45
N SER A 31 21.39 5.54 1.31
CA SER A 31 22.84 5.80 1.18
C SER A 31 23.28 7.21 1.61
N ARG A 32 22.36 8.17 1.67
CA ARG A 32 22.60 9.55 2.12
C ARG A 32 22.23 9.81 3.58
N PHE A 33 21.76 8.78 4.28
CA PHE A 33 21.32 8.83 5.66
C PHE A 33 22.17 7.88 6.49
N ASP A 34 22.39 8.20 7.77
CA ASP A 34 23.18 7.38 8.70
C ASP A 34 22.37 6.18 9.22
N PHE A 35 21.76 5.41 8.32
CA PHE A 35 21.03 4.17 8.66
C PHE A 35 22.00 3.02 8.84
N ASP A 36 22.15 2.54 10.07
CA ASP A 36 23.05 1.41 10.34
C ASP A 36 22.44 0.07 9.87
N ASN A 37 23.28 -0.97 9.75
CA ASN A 37 22.82 -2.28 9.28
C ASN A 37 21.75 -2.92 10.18
N LYS A 38 21.73 -2.61 11.49
CA LYS A 38 20.73 -3.15 12.42
C LYS A 38 19.38 -2.48 12.21
N GLU A 39 19.37 -1.17 11.99
CA GLU A 39 18.15 -0.40 11.69
C GLU A 39 17.52 -0.85 10.37
N GLN A 40 18.36 -1.10 9.35
CA GLN A 40 17.91 -1.64 8.06
C GLN A 40 17.28 -3.03 8.20
N GLU A 41 17.95 -3.95 8.91
CA GLU A 41 17.39 -5.29 9.14
C GLU A 41 16.11 -5.23 9.97
N GLN A 42 16.07 -4.38 11.00
CA GLN A 42 14.88 -4.19 11.83
C GLN A 42 13.70 -3.64 11.03
N PHE A 43 13.95 -2.75 10.06
CA PHE A 43 12.94 -2.27 9.14
C PHE A 43 12.32 -3.42 8.36
N PHE A 44 13.11 -4.27 7.70
CA PHE A 44 12.58 -5.41 6.92
C PHE A 44 11.88 -6.44 7.81
N GLN A 45 12.37 -6.68 9.02
CA GLN A 45 11.67 -7.53 9.99
C GLN A 45 10.29 -6.99 10.37
N ASN A 46 10.16 -5.69 10.59
CA ASN A 46 8.88 -5.05 10.88
C ASN A 46 7.92 -5.14 9.70
N GLN A 47 8.43 -4.95 8.47
CA GLN A 47 7.64 -5.08 7.26
C GLN A 47 7.13 -6.53 7.04
N ARG A 48 8.00 -7.53 7.22
CA ARG A 48 7.61 -8.96 7.20
C ARG A 48 6.50 -9.24 8.20
N LYS A 49 6.67 -8.78 9.44
CA LYS A 49 5.70 -8.98 10.52
C LYS A 49 4.34 -8.37 10.19
N ASP A 50 4.31 -7.20 9.57
CA ASP A 50 3.06 -6.54 9.18
C ASP A 50 2.38 -7.24 8.00
N MET A 51 3.15 -7.77 7.05
CA MET A 51 2.65 -8.62 5.97
C MET A 51 2.08 -9.95 6.51
N GLU A 52 2.76 -10.61 7.44
CA GLU A 52 2.30 -11.85 8.08
C GLU A 52 0.98 -11.63 8.84
N LYS A 53 0.88 -10.53 9.61
CA LYS A 53 -0.38 -10.17 10.28
C LYS A 53 -1.53 -9.99 9.29
N LEU A 54 -1.27 -9.38 8.14
CA LEU A 54 -2.28 -9.19 7.09
C LEU A 54 -2.74 -10.54 6.52
N LEU A 55 -1.80 -11.44 6.23
CA LEU A 55 -2.07 -12.79 5.75
C LEU A 55 -2.91 -13.59 6.76
N THR A 56 -2.49 -13.63 8.03
CA THR A 56 -3.23 -14.32 9.10
C THR A 56 -4.65 -13.77 9.23
N ALA A 57 -4.80 -12.44 9.27
CA ALA A 57 -6.12 -11.81 9.36
C ALA A 57 -7.03 -12.21 8.17
N ALA A 58 -6.48 -12.26 6.96
CA ALA A 58 -7.22 -12.69 5.77
C ALA A 58 -7.65 -14.16 5.85
N GLN A 59 -6.75 -15.05 6.30
CA GLN A 59 -7.01 -16.48 6.45
C GLN A 59 -8.06 -16.77 7.54
N ASP A 60 -8.04 -15.99 8.61
CA ASP A 60 -9.01 -16.08 9.71
C ASP A 60 -10.39 -15.46 9.35
N GLY A 61 -10.54 -14.92 8.13
CA GLY A 61 -11.78 -14.30 7.68
C GLY A 61 -12.04 -12.93 8.30
N THR A 62 -11.04 -12.29 8.91
CA THR A 62 -11.16 -10.92 9.42
C THR A 62 -11.35 -9.96 8.25
N PRO A 63 -12.39 -9.09 8.25
CA PRO A 63 -12.58 -8.09 7.20
C PRO A 63 -11.39 -7.12 7.12
N ILE A 64 -10.90 -6.88 5.90
CA ILE A 64 -9.74 -6.03 5.64
C ILE A 64 -10.20 -4.74 4.99
N ARG A 65 -9.93 -3.61 5.65
CA ARG A 65 -10.16 -2.27 5.10
C ARG A 65 -8.86 -1.66 4.63
N ILE A 66 -8.78 -1.33 3.34
CA ILE A 66 -7.62 -0.68 2.72
C ILE A 66 -7.92 0.80 2.52
N TRP A 67 -7.05 1.67 3.05
CA TRP A 67 -7.09 3.11 2.81
C TRP A 67 -6.08 3.44 1.72
N LYS A 68 -6.56 3.90 0.56
CA LYS A 68 -5.69 4.24 -0.58
C LYS A 68 -5.86 5.69 -1.03
N SER A 69 -4.79 6.30 -1.51
CA SER A 69 -4.83 7.54 -2.30
C SER A 69 -4.48 7.25 -3.76
N ASN A 70 -4.39 8.31 -4.56
CA ASN A 70 -3.90 8.23 -5.94
C ASN A 70 -2.38 8.48 -6.03
N ALA A 71 -1.68 8.55 -4.90
CA ALA A 71 -0.22 8.63 -4.93
C ALA A 71 0.36 7.29 -5.40
N PRO A 72 1.41 7.27 -6.24
CA PRO A 72 1.93 6.03 -6.83
C PRO A 72 2.27 4.95 -5.80
N TYR A 73 2.93 5.31 -4.69
CA TYR A 73 3.24 4.36 -3.62
C TYR A 73 1.98 3.68 -3.04
N SER A 74 0.87 4.42 -2.96
CA SER A 74 -0.40 3.93 -2.42
C SER A 74 -1.10 3.00 -3.41
N ILE A 75 -1.03 3.29 -4.71
CA ILE A 75 -1.60 2.44 -5.75
C ILE A 75 -0.79 1.14 -5.86
N CYS A 76 0.54 1.22 -5.91
CA CYS A 76 1.40 0.03 -5.88
C CYS A 76 1.15 -0.84 -4.65
N GLY A 77 1.03 -0.24 -3.46
CA GLY A 77 0.70 -0.95 -2.23
C GLY A 77 -0.65 -1.66 -2.30
N PHE A 78 -1.66 -1.03 -2.88
CA PHE A 78 -2.97 -1.65 -3.10
C PHE A 78 -2.91 -2.84 -4.07
N TYR A 79 -2.15 -2.70 -5.17
CA TYR A 79 -1.93 -3.77 -6.14
C TYR A 79 -1.24 -4.98 -5.50
N PHE A 80 -0.17 -4.70 -4.75
CA PHE A 80 0.56 -5.72 -4.00
C PHE A 80 -0.34 -6.47 -2.99
N VAL A 81 -1.15 -5.76 -2.20
CA VAL A 81 -2.03 -6.42 -1.22
C VAL A 81 -3.07 -7.31 -1.91
N CYS A 82 -3.67 -6.86 -3.02
CA CYS A 82 -4.59 -7.70 -3.77
C CYS A 82 -3.91 -8.93 -4.37
N ASN A 83 -2.64 -8.79 -4.78
CA ASN A 83 -1.83 -9.92 -5.24
C ASN A 83 -1.51 -10.91 -4.13
N LEU A 84 -1.03 -10.41 -2.99
CA LEU A 84 -0.74 -11.20 -1.80
C LEU A 84 -1.95 -12.04 -1.35
N LEU A 85 -3.15 -11.45 -1.44
CA LEU A 85 -4.41 -12.07 -1.02
C LEU A 85 -5.21 -12.67 -2.19
N ARG A 86 -4.62 -12.80 -3.38
CA ARG A 86 -5.33 -13.19 -4.62
C ARG A 86 -6.12 -14.49 -4.44
N ASN A 87 -5.48 -15.49 -3.83
CA ASN A 87 -6.02 -16.84 -3.66
C ASN A 87 -6.75 -17.06 -2.32
N ILE A 88 -6.83 -16.04 -1.47
CA ILE A 88 -7.53 -16.11 -0.17
C ILE A 88 -8.93 -15.53 -0.34
N ASN A 89 -9.96 -16.32 -0.02
CA ASN A 89 -11.33 -15.81 0.03
C ASN A 89 -11.52 -14.97 1.31
N CYS A 90 -11.36 -13.66 1.19
CA CYS A 90 -11.49 -12.70 2.28
C CYS A 90 -12.30 -11.49 1.84
N ASN A 91 -12.95 -10.83 2.80
CA ASN A 91 -13.72 -9.62 2.58
C ASN A 91 -12.77 -8.42 2.60
N ILE A 92 -12.64 -7.74 1.47
CA ILE A 92 -11.83 -6.53 1.34
C ILE A 92 -12.76 -5.36 1.06
N SER A 93 -12.57 -4.26 1.77
CA SER A 93 -13.19 -2.98 1.48
C SER A 93 -12.13 -1.90 1.27
N ILE A 94 -12.48 -0.88 0.50
CA ILE A 94 -11.57 0.20 0.12
C ILE A 94 -12.19 1.53 0.51
N VAL A 95 -11.41 2.35 1.21
CA VAL A 95 -11.66 3.79 1.38
C VAL A 95 -10.70 4.53 0.46
N SER A 96 -11.24 5.05 -0.65
CA SER A 96 -10.45 5.86 -1.60
C SER A 96 -10.46 7.32 -1.18
N LEU A 97 -9.28 7.94 -1.13
CA LEU A 97 -9.15 9.37 -0.93
C LEU A 97 -9.77 10.09 -2.14
N PRO A 98 -10.78 10.95 -1.94
CA PRO A 98 -11.33 11.73 -3.03
C PRO A 98 -10.33 12.80 -3.47
N GLU A 99 -10.37 13.18 -4.75
CA GLU A 99 -9.53 14.24 -5.31
C GLU A 99 -9.73 15.58 -4.57
N TYR A 100 -10.97 15.85 -4.18
CA TYR A 100 -11.34 17.02 -3.41
C TYR A 100 -12.42 16.67 -2.38
N LYS A 101 -12.43 17.42 -1.27
CA LYS A 101 -13.44 17.30 -0.23
C LYS A 101 -13.96 18.67 0.15
N LYS A 102 -15.28 18.82 0.13
CA LYS A 102 -15.96 20.00 0.66
C LYS A 102 -15.90 19.97 2.18
N VAL A 103 -15.33 21.01 2.80
CA VAL A 103 -15.21 21.16 4.27
C VAL A 103 -16.22 22.19 4.80
N SER A 104 -16.60 23.17 3.99
CA SER A 104 -17.69 24.10 4.26
C SER A 104 -18.34 24.54 2.94
N ASP A 105 -19.39 25.38 2.99
CA ASP A 105 -20.10 25.81 1.77
C ASP A 105 -19.22 26.49 0.73
N ASN A 106 -18.15 27.14 1.17
CA ASN A 106 -17.24 27.89 0.30
C ASN A 106 -15.79 27.36 0.36
N GLU A 107 -15.56 26.20 0.96
CA GLU A 107 -14.21 25.65 1.14
C GLU A 107 -14.12 24.21 0.64
N ILE A 108 -13.19 24.00 -0.27
CA ILE A 108 -12.78 22.71 -0.78
C ILE A 108 -11.29 22.55 -0.48
N VAL A 109 -10.93 21.38 0.05
CA VAL A 109 -9.54 20.98 0.24
C VAL A 109 -9.21 19.83 -0.69
N THR A 110 -7.98 19.82 -1.18
CA THR A 110 -7.39 18.72 -1.93
C THR A 110 -6.35 18.03 -1.06
N TYR A 111 -6.28 16.71 -1.18
CA TYR A 111 -5.29 15.90 -0.47
C TYR A 111 -4.56 15.01 -1.46
N SER A 112 -3.25 15.05 -1.44
CA SER A 112 -2.39 14.18 -2.26
C SER A 112 -2.36 12.76 -1.70
N HIS A 113 -2.41 12.64 -0.38
CA HIS A 113 -2.38 11.36 0.32
C HIS A 113 -2.93 11.44 1.75
N TRP A 114 -3.21 10.27 2.34
CA TRP A 114 -3.76 10.16 3.70
C TRP A 114 -2.91 10.81 4.80
N GLY A 115 -1.60 10.97 4.59
CA GLY A 115 -0.72 11.65 5.54
C GLY A 115 -0.99 13.17 5.71
N GLU A 116 -1.74 13.79 4.80
CA GLU A 116 -2.15 15.20 4.90
C GLU A 116 -3.49 15.37 5.64
N VAL A 117 -4.21 14.27 5.86
CA VAL A 117 -5.49 14.27 6.56
C VAL A 117 -5.21 14.14 8.05
N ASP A 118 -5.71 15.11 8.83
CA ASP A 118 -5.64 15.04 10.29
C ASP A 118 -6.26 13.73 10.80
N ALA A 119 -5.57 13.06 11.74
CA ALA A 119 -5.99 11.77 12.26
C ALA A 119 -7.41 11.82 12.86
N GLY A 120 -7.77 12.93 13.50
CA GLY A 120 -9.10 13.18 14.06
C GLY A 120 -10.18 13.34 13.01
N ARG A 121 -9.85 13.47 11.72
CA ARG A 121 -10.80 13.66 10.61
C ARG A 121 -10.94 12.44 9.70
N LEU A 122 -10.14 11.38 9.89
CA LEU A 122 -10.19 10.17 9.06
C LEU A 122 -11.58 9.52 9.03
N TYR A 123 -12.29 9.51 10.17
CA TYR A 123 -13.63 8.90 10.27
C TYR A 123 -14.64 9.49 9.27
N GLN A 124 -14.45 10.74 8.84
CA GLN A 124 -15.33 11.43 7.90
C GLN A 124 -15.30 10.82 6.50
N PHE A 125 -14.32 9.96 6.20
CA PHE A 125 -14.18 9.28 4.92
C PHE A 125 -14.73 7.85 4.95
N LEU A 126 -15.12 7.32 6.10
CA LEU A 126 -15.75 6.00 6.21
C LEU A 126 -16.99 5.81 5.30
N PRO A 127 -17.84 6.83 5.07
CA PRO A 127 -18.95 6.68 4.11
C PRO A 127 -18.53 6.41 2.66
N LEU A 128 -17.24 6.61 2.32
CA LEU A 128 -16.69 6.30 0.99
C LEU A 128 -16.22 4.84 0.87
N GLU A 129 -16.33 4.05 1.94
CA GLU A 129 -15.97 2.65 1.95
C GLU A 129 -16.80 1.85 0.96
N LYS A 130 -16.14 1.07 0.10
CA LYS A 130 -16.77 0.18 -0.88
C LYS A 130 -16.15 -1.20 -0.80
N GLU A 131 -16.99 -2.23 -0.80
CA GLU A 131 -16.53 -3.61 -0.88
C GLU A 131 -15.89 -3.86 -2.25
N LEU A 132 -14.77 -4.59 -2.24
CA LEU A 132 -14.06 -5.01 -3.43
C LEU A 132 -14.54 -6.42 -3.81
N SER A 133 -15.13 -6.55 -5.00
CA SER A 133 -15.54 -7.86 -5.50
C SER A 133 -14.34 -8.77 -5.78
N GLN A 134 -14.58 -10.08 -5.84
CA GLN A 134 -13.53 -11.04 -6.17
C GLN A 134 -12.95 -10.85 -7.58
N ILE A 135 -13.74 -10.32 -8.53
CA ILE A 135 -13.28 -10.02 -9.89
C ILE A 135 -12.37 -8.78 -9.86
N GLU A 136 -12.79 -7.71 -9.18
CA GLU A 136 -11.96 -6.50 -9.04
C GLU A 136 -10.64 -6.81 -8.32
N LYS A 137 -10.66 -7.63 -7.26
CA LYS A 137 -9.43 -8.08 -6.57
C LYS A 137 -8.46 -8.77 -7.52
N LYS A 138 -8.96 -9.61 -8.44
CA LYS A 138 -8.12 -10.28 -9.45
C LYS A 138 -7.55 -9.30 -10.46
N ILE A 139 -8.37 -8.40 -11.00
CA ILE A 139 -7.92 -7.36 -11.95
C ILE A 139 -6.82 -6.50 -11.32
N VAL A 140 -7.02 -6.05 -10.08
CA VAL A 140 -6.05 -5.24 -9.35
C VAL A 140 -4.75 -6.03 -9.08
N SER A 141 -4.86 -7.31 -8.79
CA SER A 141 -3.70 -8.20 -8.67
C SER A 141 -3.00 -8.42 -10.01
N ASP A 142 -3.70 -8.43 -11.14
CA ASP A 142 -3.08 -8.56 -12.46
C ASP A 142 -2.23 -7.31 -12.75
N ASN A 143 -2.69 -6.12 -12.38
CA ASN A 143 -1.89 -4.90 -12.48
C ASN A 143 -0.59 -4.98 -11.67
N TRP A 144 -0.56 -5.70 -10.54
CA TRP A 144 0.71 -5.94 -9.82
C TRP A 144 1.70 -6.75 -10.66
N HIS A 145 1.22 -7.79 -11.36
CA HIS A 145 2.07 -8.59 -12.23
C HIS A 145 2.64 -7.75 -13.37
N GLU A 146 1.83 -6.90 -13.99
CA GLU A 146 2.30 -5.96 -15.02
C GLU A 146 3.43 -5.06 -14.49
N LEU A 147 3.30 -4.53 -13.27
CA LEU A 147 4.35 -3.71 -12.64
C LEU A 147 5.64 -4.48 -12.34
N MET A 148 5.54 -5.78 -12.03
CA MET A 148 6.69 -6.65 -11.83
C MET A 148 7.37 -6.99 -13.16
N GLU A 149 6.61 -7.21 -14.23
CA GLU A 149 7.13 -7.49 -15.58
C GLU A 149 7.81 -6.26 -16.19
N GLU A 150 7.18 -5.08 -16.07
CA GLU A 150 7.77 -3.82 -16.54
C GLU A 150 9.01 -3.45 -15.70
N ASN A 151 8.90 -3.62 -14.39
CA ASN A 151 9.92 -3.29 -13.40
C ASN A 151 10.57 -1.90 -13.55
N ALA A 152 9.78 -0.89 -13.94
CA ALA A 152 10.28 0.46 -14.12
C ALA A 152 10.95 1.02 -12.86
N PRO A 153 12.04 1.81 -12.98
CA PRO A 153 12.76 2.37 -11.84
C PRO A 153 11.93 3.38 -11.03
N LEU A 154 10.90 3.96 -11.64
CA LEU A 154 9.93 4.85 -11.01
C LEU A 154 8.56 4.62 -11.67
N ARG A 155 7.52 4.56 -10.86
CA ARG A 155 6.13 4.35 -11.32
C ARG A 155 5.33 5.61 -11.04
N ALA A 156 4.67 6.15 -12.06
CA ALA A 156 3.88 7.39 -11.98
C ALA A 156 2.37 7.15 -12.11
N ILE A 157 1.93 5.95 -11.70
CA ILE A 157 0.57 5.39 -11.84
C ILE A 157 -0.53 6.41 -11.60
#